data_AF-A0A816HED6-F1
#
_entry.id   AF-A0A816HED6-F1
#
_cell.length_a   1.000
_cell.length_b   1.000
_cell.length_c   1.000
_cell.angle_alpha   90.00
_cell.angle_beta   90.00
_cell.angle_gamma   90.00
#
_symmetry.space_group_name_H-M   'P 1'
#
loop_
_entity.id
_entity.type
_entity.pdbx_description
1 polymer ?
#
loop_
_entity_poly.entity_id
_entity_poly.type
_entity_poly.pdbx_seq_one_letter_code
_entity_poly.pdbx_strand_id
1 'polypeptide(L)'
;PHRTLAIGQQSFEPEYTVASVVMQSVVLPCKAALPHVEPERVMWYRLTNPDKSTLSVGKHLITKDSRLSVAYYSVDHGYSPAKWDLHISNVRLSDAANY
;
A
#
# COMPACT_ATOMS: atom_id res chain seq x y z
N PRO A 1 -19.93 -4.73 31.94
CA PRO A 1 -18.48 -5.00 31.74
C PRO A 1 -18.25 -5.83 30.47
N HIS A 2 -18.15 -5.16 29.31
CA HIS A 2 -17.75 -5.80 28.05
C HIS A 2 -16.34 -5.31 27.72
N ARG A 3 -15.36 -6.21 27.79
CA ARG A 3 -13.99 -5.98 27.33
C ARG A 3 -13.92 -6.47 25.89
N THR A 4 -13.85 -5.55 24.93
CA THR A 4 -13.48 -5.86 23.56
C THR A 4 -11.97 -5.80 23.45
N LEU A 5 -11.34 -6.93 23.13
CA LEU A 5 -9.91 -7.03 22.86
C LEU A 5 -9.68 -6.51 21.43
N ALA A 6 -9.23 -5.26 21.29
CA ALA A 6 -8.78 -4.75 19.99
C ALA A 6 -7.38 -5.29 19.71
N ILE A 7 -7.28 -6.44 19.06
CA ILE A 7 -6.03 -6.91 18.45
C ILE A 7 -5.72 -5.95 17.29
N GLY A 8 -4.56 -5.30 17.34
CA GLY A 8 -4.20 -4.12 16.56
C GLY A 8 -4.14 -4.34 15.05
N GLN A 9 -5.29 -4.28 14.40
CA GLN A 9 -5.40 -4.06 12.96
C GLN A 9 -5.34 -2.54 12.73
N GLN A 10 -4.16 -2.02 12.41
CA GLN A 10 -4.04 -0.64 11.93
C GLN A 10 -4.53 -0.62 10.48
N SER A 11 -5.75 -0.10 10.30
CA SER A 11 -6.34 0.16 9.00
C SER A 11 -5.58 1.29 8.32
N PHE A 12 -5.03 1.03 7.14
CA PHE A 12 -4.64 2.08 6.22
C PHE A 12 -5.84 2.29 5.29
N GLU A 13 -6.34 3.52 5.16
CA GLU A 13 -7.52 3.81 4.33
C GLU A 13 -7.07 4.28 2.94
N PRO A 14 -7.20 3.47 1.87
CA PRO A 14 -7.29 4.00 0.52
C PRO A 14 -8.72 4.50 0.30
N GLU A 15 -9.01 5.74 0.70
CA GLU A 15 -10.35 6.35 0.57
C GLU A 15 -10.76 6.74 -0.87
N TYR A 16 -9.91 6.50 -1.87
CA TYR A 16 -10.13 7.02 -3.23
C TYR A 16 -9.84 5.99 -4.34
N THR A 17 -10.71 6.00 -5.35
CA THR A 17 -10.48 5.31 -6.62
C THR A 17 -9.44 6.07 -7.43
N VAL A 18 -8.34 5.40 -7.79
CA VAL A 18 -7.34 5.97 -8.70
C VAL A 18 -7.61 5.47 -10.12
N ALA A 19 -7.94 6.39 -11.03
CA ALA A 19 -8.06 6.10 -12.45
C ALA A 19 -6.72 6.34 -13.16
N SER A 20 -6.36 5.47 -14.11
CA SER A 20 -5.17 5.62 -14.95
C SER A 20 -5.44 5.17 -16.38
N VAL A 21 -4.65 5.70 -17.31
CA VAL A 21 -4.60 5.25 -18.70
C VAL A 21 -3.65 4.06 -18.82
N VAL A 22 -3.97 3.10 -19.68
CA VAL A 22 -3.09 1.98 -20.03
C VAL A 22 -1.75 2.50 -20.57
N MET A 23 -0.66 1.79 -20.29
CA MET A 23 0.74 2.12 -20.59
C MET A 23 1.32 3.33 -19.84
N GLN A 24 0.52 4.05 -19.05
CA GLN A 24 1.03 5.12 -18.17
C GLN A 24 1.50 4.55 -16.83
N SER A 25 2.13 5.40 -16.03
CA SER A 25 2.45 5.11 -14.64
C SER A 25 1.38 5.68 -13.72
N VAL A 26 1.07 4.96 -12.64
CA VAL A 26 0.15 5.40 -11.60
C VAL A 26 0.78 5.24 -10.23
N VAL A 27 0.38 6.13 -9.31
CA VAL A 27 0.74 6.05 -7.89
C VAL A 27 -0.53 5.75 -7.11
N LEU A 28 -0.48 4.74 -6.25
CA LEU A 28 -1.50 4.46 -5.24
C LEU A 28 -0.97 4.99 -3.90
N PRO A 29 -1.39 6.19 -3.47
CA PRO A 29 -0.88 6.75 -2.25
C PRO A 29 -1.38 5.95 -1.04
N CYS A 30 -0.50 5.75 -0.05
CA CYS A 30 -0.86 5.17 1.23
C CYS A 30 -0.15 5.94 2.34
N LYS A 31 -0.94 6.48 3.27
CA LYS A 31 -0.46 7.25 4.39
C LYS A 31 -0.74 6.48 5.67
N ALA A 32 0.30 6.24 6.46
CA ALA A 32 0.14 5.65 7.78
C ALA A 32 -0.68 6.58 8.70
N ALA A 33 -1.47 6.00 9.59
CA ALA A 33 -2.12 6.78 10.65
C ALA A 33 -1.09 7.29 11.69
N LEU A 34 0.00 6.54 11.88
CA LEU A 34 1.06 6.88 12.83
C LEU A 34 2.22 7.62 12.16
N PRO A 35 2.86 8.57 12.87
CA PRO A 35 4.09 9.25 12.41
C PRO A 35 5.21 8.28 12.06
N HIS A 36 5.29 7.18 12.81
CA HIS A 36 6.31 6.16 12.66
C HIS A 36 5.65 4.79 12.58
N VAL A 37 5.87 4.09 11.47
CA VAL A 37 5.52 2.69 11.29
C VAL A 37 6.77 1.98 10.79
N GLU A 38 7.13 0.91 11.50
CA GLU A 38 8.24 0.05 11.12
C GLU A 38 7.98 -0.55 9.72
N PRO A 39 8.96 -0.52 8.79
CA PRO A 39 8.78 -1.01 7.43
C PRO A 39 8.19 -2.41 7.32
N GLU A 40 8.62 -3.34 8.18
CA GLU A 40 8.18 -4.73 8.23
C GLU A 40 6.69 -4.90 8.58
N ARG A 41 6.04 -3.84 9.09
CA ARG A 41 4.63 -3.83 9.46
C ARG A 41 3.71 -3.29 8.36
N VAL A 42 4.28 -2.83 7.24
CA VAL A 42 3.52 -2.33 6.09
C VAL A 42 3.52 -3.37 4.97
N MET A 43 2.35 -3.64 4.39
CA MET A 43 2.22 -4.60 3.31
C MET A 43 1.26 -4.06 2.26
N TRP A 44 1.69 -4.12 1.00
CA TRP A 44 0.78 -4.01 -0.13
C TRP A 44 0.31 -5.39 -0.54
N TYR A 45 -0.99 -5.52 -0.78
CA TYR A 45 -1.57 -6.71 -1.36
C TYR A 45 -2.41 -6.31 -2.57
N ARG A 46 -2.83 -7.30 -3.33
CA ARG A 46 -3.79 -7.15 -4.40
C ARG A 46 -4.92 -8.12 -4.16
N LEU A 47 -6.14 -7.61 -4.14
CA LEU A 47 -7.35 -8.41 -4.05
C LEU A 47 -7.90 -8.68 -5.45
N THR A 48 -7.87 -9.94 -5.84
CA THR A 48 -8.49 -10.45 -7.06
C THR A 48 -9.48 -11.51 -6.65
N ASN A 49 -10.76 -11.13 -6.48
CA ASN A 49 -11.80 -12.01 -5.93
C ASN A 49 -11.72 -13.45 -6.48
N PRO A 50 -11.50 -14.48 -5.64
CA PRO A 50 -11.46 -14.49 -4.16
C PRO A 50 -10.05 -14.38 -3.53
N ASP A 51 -9.02 -14.32 -4.34
CA ASP A 51 -7.62 -14.42 -3.93
C ASP A 51 -7.02 -13.09 -3.45
N LYS A 52 -6.05 -13.22 -2.54
CA LYS A 52 -5.21 -12.13 -2.06
C LYS A 52 -3.75 -12.45 -2.36
N SER A 53 -3.10 -11.61 -3.15
CA SER A 53 -1.69 -11.73 -3.49
C SER A 53 -0.87 -10.67 -2.76
N THR A 54 0.10 -11.06 -1.95
CA THR A 54 1.02 -10.11 -1.32
C THR A 54 2.00 -9.56 -2.38
N LEU A 55 2.06 -8.24 -2.51
CA LEU A 55 2.95 -7.56 -3.45
C LEU A 55 4.27 -7.18 -2.79
N SER A 56 4.23 -6.68 -1.55
CA SER A 56 5.40 -6.24 -0.80
C SER A 56 5.27 -6.40 0.71
N VAL A 57 6.42 -6.42 1.38
CA VAL A 57 6.55 -6.17 2.83
C VAL A 57 7.55 -5.04 2.99
N GLY A 58 7.13 -3.92 3.57
CA GLY A 58 7.85 -2.65 3.55
C GLY A 58 8.22 -2.24 2.12
N LYS A 59 9.51 -1.95 1.90
CA LYS A 59 10.06 -1.60 0.58
C LYS A 59 10.40 -2.81 -0.28
N HIS A 60 10.33 -4.02 0.27
CA HIS A 60 10.73 -5.24 -0.43
C HIS A 60 9.57 -5.83 -1.21
N LEU A 61 9.72 -5.95 -2.53
CA LEU A 61 8.74 -6.60 -3.40
C LEU A 61 8.89 -8.12 -3.29
N ILE A 62 7.78 -8.80 -3.04
CA ILE A 62 7.68 -10.26 -3.03
C ILE A 62 7.28 -10.78 -4.43
N THR A 63 6.53 -9.96 -5.17
CA THR A 63 6.12 -10.24 -6.54
C THR A 63 7.28 -10.15 -7.53
N LYS A 64 7.17 -10.90 -8.64
CA LYS A 64 8.12 -10.86 -9.77
C LYS A 64 7.80 -9.76 -10.79
N ASP A 65 6.72 -9.02 -10.60
CA ASP A 65 6.32 -7.96 -11.53
C ASP A 65 7.22 -6.72 -11.34
N SER A 66 8.19 -6.59 -12.24
CA SER A 66 9.20 -5.52 -12.23
C SER A 66 8.64 -4.12 -12.47
N ARG A 67 7.35 -4.00 -12.81
CA ARG A 67 6.68 -2.71 -12.98
C ARG A 67 6.32 -2.04 -11.67
N LEU A 68 6.26 -2.83 -10.59
CA LEU A 68 5.89 -2.38 -9.26
C LEU A 68 7.10 -1.83 -8.52
N SER A 69 6.88 -0.82 -7.69
CA SER A 69 7.85 -0.35 -6.70
C SER A 69 7.13 0.32 -5.54
N VAL A 70 7.75 0.34 -4.36
CA VAL A 70 7.19 1.02 -3.17
C VAL A 70 8.04 2.24 -2.87
N ALA A 71 7.42 3.42 -2.95
CA ALA A 71 8.05 4.66 -2.55
C ALA A 71 7.74 4.93 -1.07
N TYR A 72 8.79 5.19 -0.30
CA TYR A 72 8.69 5.48 1.13
C TYR A 72 9.23 6.86 1.44
N TYR A 73 8.44 7.64 2.16
CA TYR A 73 8.83 8.95 2.66
C TYR A 73 8.52 9.03 4.16
N SER A 74 9.55 9.05 5.01
CA SER A 74 9.44 9.59 6.37
C SER A 74 10.09 10.96 6.41
N VAL A 75 9.41 11.92 7.01
CA VAL A 75 10.04 13.18 7.37
C VAL A 75 10.68 12.92 8.73
N ASP A 76 12.00 13.05 8.84
CA ASP A 76 12.76 12.81 10.09
C ASP A 76 12.40 13.78 11.24
N HIS A 77 11.40 14.65 11.04
CA HIS A 77 10.91 15.63 11.98
C HIS A 77 9.48 15.30 12.48
N GLY A 78 9.35 14.17 13.18
CA GLY A 78 8.46 13.92 14.33
C GLY A 78 6.92 14.01 14.20
N TYR A 79 6.36 14.58 13.13
CA TYR A 79 4.92 14.90 13.09
C TYR A 79 4.21 14.58 11.77
N SER A 80 4.95 14.27 10.70
CA SER A 80 4.33 13.91 9.42
C SER A 80 4.17 12.39 9.32
N PRO A 81 2.97 11.89 8.96
CA PRO A 81 2.76 10.45 8.86
C PRO A 81 3.55 9.85 7.69
N ALA A 82 4.15 8.68 7.94
CA ALA A 82 4.92 7.97 6.94
C ALA A 82 4.07 7.64 5.71
N LYS A 83 4.61 7.87 4.52
CA LYS A 83 3.98 7.51 3.24
C LYS A 83 4.62 6.26 2.66
N TRP A 84 3.78 5.40 2.08
CA TRP A 84 4.10 4.06 1.59
C TRP A 84 3.42 3.83 0.24
N ASP A 85 3.73 4.66 -0.75
CA ASP A 85 3.00 4.69 -2.01
C ASP A 85 3.40 3.53 -2.92
N LEU A 86 2.43 2.83 -3.51
CA LEU A 86 2.69 1.81 -4.53
C LEU A 86 2.72 2.46 -5.91
N HIS A 87 3.84 2.31 -6.60
CA HIS A 87 4.01 2.80 -7.95
C HIS A 87 3.86 1.63 -8.91
N ILE A 88 2.99 1.78 -9.90
CA ILE A 88 2.80 0.80 -10.98
C ILE A 88 3.15 1.51 -12.28
N SER A 89 4.25 1.09 -12.91
CA SER A 89 4.63 1.58 -14.24
C SER A 89 3.96 0.74 -15.33
N ASN A 90 3.78 1.31 -16.53
CA ASN A 90 3.21 0.62 -17.69
C ASN A 90 1.93 -0.16 -17.32
N VAL A 91 0.94 0.56 -16.80
CA VAL A 91 -0.34 0.04 -16.31
C VAL A 91 -1.06 -0.75 -17.40
N ARG A 92 -1.68 -1.86 -17.01
CA ARG A 92 -2.44 -2.77 -17.88
C ARG A 92 -3.90 -2.80 -17.44
N LEU A 93 -4.80 -3.21 -18.34
CA LEU A 93 -6.19 -3.47 -17.97
C LEU A 93 -6.29 -4.52 -16.85
N SER A 94 -5.38 -5.50 -16.87
CA SER A 94 -5.25 -6.51 -15.83
C SER A 94 -4.71 -5.99 -14.51
N ASP A 95 -4.46 -4.68 -14.32
CA ASP A 95 -4.11 -4.07 -13.04
C ASP A 95 -5.33 -3.41 -12.37
N ALA A 96 -6.51 -3.38 -13.02
CA ALA A 96 -7.73 -2.94 -12.36
C ALA A 96 -8.10 -3.92 -11.23
N ALA A 97 -7.96 -3.49 -9.96
CA ALA A 97 -8.24 -4.27 -8.77
C ALA A 97 -8.28 -3.38 -7.52
N ASN A 98 -8.63 -3.98 -6.38
CA ASN A 98 -8.39 -3.38 -5.06
C ASN A 98 -6.98 -3.76 -4.60
N TYR A 99 -6.29 -2.78 -4.00
CA TYR A 99 -4.91 -2.88 -3.52
C TYR A 99 -4.84 -2.51 -2.04
#